data_AF-A0A950PMC7-F1
#
_entry.id   AF-A0A950PMC7-F1
#
_cell.length_a   1.000
_cell.length_b   1.000
_cell.length_c   1.000
_cell.angle_alpha   90.00
_cell.angle_beta   90.00
_cell.angle_gamma   90.00
#
_symmetry.space_group_name_H-M   'P 1'
#
loop_
_entity.id
_entity.type
_entity.pdbx_description
1 polymer ?
#
loop_
_entity_poly.entity_id
_entity_poly.type
_entity_poly.pdbx_seq_one_letter_code
_entity_poly.pdbx_strand_id
1 'polypeptide(L)'
;MNSASVARTARPNVWRSVILFLSIVGPGIITANADNDVGGILTYSQAGAQFGYSLLWLLIPITIALIVVQEMCARMGAVTGKGLADLIRENFGVKVTFWCLLLFVLGDVGNTATEFAGVASSAPILGGYLNLGNAEALKIALVAGAALFVFLTVTRGSAKV
;
A
#
# COMPACT_ATOMS: atom_id res chain seq x y z
N MET A 1 -16.02 28.48 -52.09
CA MET A 1 -15.96 28.89 -50.67
C MET A 1 -15.53 27.67 -49.87
N ASN A 2 -14.61 27.86 -48.92
CA ASN A 2 -13.54 26.91 -48.56
C ASN A 2 -13.97 25.60 -47.90
N SER A 3 -13.24 24.55 -48.31
CA SER A 3 -13.14 23.22 -47.71
C SER A 3 -12.76 23.32 -46.22
N ALA A 4 -13.63 22.82 -45.35
CA ALA A 4 -13.35 22.67 -43.93
C ALA A 4 -12.24 21.62 -43.75
N SER A 5 -11.03 22.08 -43.43
CA SER A 5 -9.91 21.25 -43.05
C SER A 5 -10.25 20.50 -41.77
N VAL A 6 -10.60 19.21 -41.92
CA VAL A 6 -10.68 18.26 -40.81
C VAL A 6 -9.34 18.27 -40.09
N ALA A 7 -9.32 18.81 -38.87
CA ALA A 7 -8.15 18.83 -38.01
C ALA A 7 -7.67 17.39 -37.81
N ARG A 8 -6.50 17.06 -38.33
CA ARG A 8 -5.83 15.79 -38.05
C ARG A 8 -5.58 15.73 -36.54
N THR A 9 -6.29 14.87 -35.84
CA THR A 9 -5.92 14.48 -34.48
C THR A 9 -4.55 13.82 -34.58
N ALA A 10 -3.51 14.55 -34.19
CA ALA A 10 -2.16 14.00 -34.11
C ALA A 10 -2.21 12.76 -33.21
N ARG A 11 -1.75 11.62 -33.74
CA ARG A 11 -1.65 10.38 -32.96
C ARG A 11 -0.87 10.69 -31.68
N PRO A 12 -1.38 10.39 -30.48
CA PRO A 12 -0.64 10.67 -29.26
C PRO A 12 0.68 9.91 -29.35
N ASN A 13 1.80 10.64 -29.24
CA ASN A 13 3.12 10.03 -29.15
C ASN A 13 3.09 9.04 -27.98
N VAL A 14 3.34 7.75 -28.25
CA VAL A 14 3.32 6.69 -27.23
C VAL A 14 4.16 7.07 -26.01
N TRP A 15 5.30 7.73 -26.25
CA TRP A 15 6.17 8.29 -25.21
C TRP A 15 5.48 9.31 -24.30
N ARG A 16 4.62 10.18 -24.84
CA ARG A 16 3.85 11.15 -24.05
C ARG A 16 2.79 10.45 -23.20
N SER A 17 2.14 9.41 -23.73
CA SER A 17 1.16 8.60 -22.98
C SER A 17 1.81 7.82 -21.84
N VAL A 18 3.01 7.26 -22.05
CA VAL A 18 3.76 6.56 -21.00
C VAL A 18 4.19 7.51 -19.89
N ILE A 19 4.69 8.70 -20.23
CA ILE A 19 5.09 9.71 -19.23
C ILE A 19 3.88 10.18 -18.41
N LEU A 20 2.73 10.41 -19.07
CA LEU A 20 1.49 10.76 -18.39
C LEU A 20 0.99 9.65 -17.47
N PHE A 21 1.07 8.39 -17.91
CA PHE A 21 0.72 7.23 -17.09
C PHE A 21 1.60 7.15 -15.84
N LEU A 22 2.93 7.21 -15.99
CA LEU A 22 3.86 7.19 -14.84
C LEU A 22 3.61 8.33 -13.85
N SER A 23 3.11 9.48 -14.33
CA SER A 23 2.81 10.63 -13.45
C SER A 23 1.58 10.40 -12.56
N ILE A 24 0.67 9.49 -12.92
CA ILE A 24 -0.61 9.26 -12.22
C ILE A 24 -0.60 7.94 -11.42
N VAL A 25 0.34 7.04 -11.71
CA VAL A 25 0.42 5.70 -11.09
C VAL A 25 0.85 5.73 -9.61
N GLY A 26 1.38 6.85 -9.13
CA GLY A 26 1.91 7.01 -7.77
C GLY A 26 1.00 6.47 -6.65
N PRO A 27 -0.26 6.93 -6.52
CA PRO A 27 -1.19 6.43 -5.50
C PRO A 27 -1.43 4.91 -5.59
N GLY A 28 -1.52 4.36 -6.81
CA GLY A 28 -1.73 2.93 -7.01
C GLY A 28 -0.53 2.09 -6.55
N ILE A 29 0.70 2.56 -6.80
CA ILE A 29 1.92 1.90 -6.30
C ILE A 29 1.97 1.94 -4.77
N ILE A 30 1.61 3.06 -4.15
CA ILE A 30 1.63 3.19 -2.68
C ILE A 30 0.66 2.17 -2.07
N THR A 31 -0.59 2.13 -2.54
CA THR A 31 -1.59 1.17 -2.04
C THR A 31 -1.18 -0.28 -2.32
N ALA A 32 -0.60 -0.56 -3.49
CA ALA A 32 -0.12 -1.92 -3.81
C ALA A 32 1.02 -2.37 -2.89
N ASN A 33 1.94 -1.48 -2.50
CA ASN A 33 2.98 -1.84 -1.54
C ASN A 33 2.42 -1.98 -0.12
N ALA A 34 1.46 -1.14 0.26
CA ALA A 34 0.81 -1.22 1.57
C ALA A 34 0.03 -2.55 1.77
N ASP A 35 -0.52 -3.12 0.70
CA ASP A 35 -1.23 -4.41 0.73
C ASP A 35 -0.29 -5.63 0.78
N ASN A 36 1.02 -5.44 0.52
CA ASN A 36 2.04 -6.48 0.61
C ASN A 36 2.83 -6.36 1.92
N ASP A 37 2.09 -6.36 3.03
CA ASP A 37 2.64 -6.20 4.38
C ASP A 37 3.19 -7.53 4.95
N VAL A 38 4.00 -7.42 6.00
CA VAL A 38 4.55 -8.57 6.74
C VAL A 38 3.42 -9.43 7.34
N GLY A 39 2.33 -8.82 7.79
CA GLY A 39 1.19 -9.53 8.37
C GLY A 39 0.52 -10.46 7.36
N GLY A 40 0.28 -9.98 6.14
CA GLY A 40 -0.18 -10.77 5.01
C GLY A 40 0.79 -11.89 4.68
N ILE A 41 2.08 -11.57 4.48
CA ILE A 41 3.12 -12.57 4.13
C ILE A 41 3.17 -13.69 5.18
N LEU A 42 3.11 -13.36 6.47
CA LEU A 42 3.09 -14.36 7.55
C LEU A 42 1.87 -15.26 7.45
N THR A 43 0.69 -14.68 7.26
CA THR A 43 -0.58 -15.41 7.18
C THR A 43 -0.60 -16.38 6.00
N TYR A 44 -0.22 -15.91 4.81
CA TYR A 44 -0.19 -16.76 3.62
C TYR A 44 0.91 -17.83 3.68
N SER A 45 2.06 -17.51 4.30
CA SER A 45 3.14 -18.49 4.53
C SER A 45 2.71 -19.59 5.50
N GLN A 46 2.05 -19.21 6.60
CA GLN A 46 1.53 -20.15 7.58
C GLN A 46 0.40 -21.01 6.99
N ALA A 47 -0.50 -20.41 6.21
CA ALA A 47 -1.53 -21.14 5.48
C ALA A 47 -0.92 -22.10 4.45
N GLY A 48 0.11 -21.68 3.72
CA GLY A 48 0.85 -22.53 2.78
C GLY A 48 1.56 -23.70 3.47
N ALA A 49 2.14 -23.48 4.66
CA ALA A 49 2.77 -24.54 5.44
C ALA A 49 1.77 -25.59 5.95
N GLN A 50 0.53 -25.17 6.28
CA GLN A 50 -0.51 -26.06 6.82
C GLN A 50 -1.33 -26.76 5.72
N PHE A 51 -1.71 -26.04 4.68
CA PHE A 51 -2.65 -26.50 3.65
C PHE A 51 -1.99 -26.78 2.30
N GLY A 52 -0.67 -26.57 2.18
CA GLY A 52 0.05 -26.72 0.91
C GLY A 52 -0.57 -25.85 -0.19
N TYR A 53 -0.80 -26.44 -1.36
CA TYR A 53 -1.39 -25.75 -2.51
C TYR A 53 -2.93 -25.80 -2.55
N SER A 54 -3.60 -26.37 -1.54
CA SER A 54 -5.05 -26.54 -1.55
C SER A 54 -5.83 -25.21 -1.54
N LEU A 55 -5.23 -24.12 -1.07
CA LEU A 55 -5.86 -22.80 -1.01
C LEU A 55 -5.54 -21.92 -2.23
N LEU A 56 -4.71 -22.37 -3.16
CA LEU A 56 -4.21 -21.53 -4.26
C LEU A 56 -5.32 -21.05 -5.20
N TRP A 57 -6.41 -21.82 -5.31
CA TRP A 57 -7.57 -21.43 -6.12
C TRP A 57 -8.28 -20.19 -5.58
N LEU A 58 -8.14 -19.86 -4.28
CA LEU A 58 -8.71 -18.64 -3.67
C LEU A 58 -8.07 -17.37 -4.22
N LEU A 59 -6.88 -17.47 -4.83
CA LEU A 59 -6.19 -16.32 -5.42
C LEU A 59 -7.05 -15.64 -6.49
N ILE A 60 -7.77 -16.40 -7.31
CA ILE A 60 -8.62 -15.88 -8.39
C ILE A 60 -9.77 -15.02 -7.83
N PRO A 61 -10.67 -15.54 -6.97
CA PRO A 61 -11.77 -14.74 -6.43
C PRO A 61 -11.29 -13.56 -5.57
N ILE A 62 -10.21 -13.71 -4.80
CA ILE A 62 -9.65 -12.62 -3.99
C ILE A 62 -9.10 -11.51 -4.89
N THR A 63 -8.37 -11.85 -5.96
CA THR A 63 -7.85 -10.86 -6.91
C THR A 63 -8.97 -10.06 -7.56
N ILE A 64 -10.05 -10.73 -7.99
CA ILE A 64 -11.22 -10.03 -8.57
C ILE A 64 -11.85 -9.10 -7.54
N ALA A 65 -12.04 -9.56 -6.30
CA ALA A 65 -12.60 -8.74 -5.23
C ALA A 65 -11.73 -7.51 -4.95
N LEU A 66 -10.40 -7.67 -4.87
CA LEU A 66 -9.45 -6.57 -4.68
C LEU A 66 -9.51 -5.56 -5.83
N ILE A 67 -9.54 -6.03 -7.08
CA ILE A 67 -9.67 -5.13 -8.25
C ILE A 67 -10.94 -4.28 -8.15
N VAL A 68 -12.08 -4.89 -7.82
CA VAL A 68 -13.35 -4.14 -7.70
C VAL A 68 -13.28 -3.12 -6.56
N VAL A 69 -12.78 -3.52 -5.39
CA VAL A 69 -12.69 -2.61 -4.23
C VAL A 69 -11.74 -1.44 -4.53
N GLN A 70 -10.57 -1.71 -5.11
CA GLN A 70 -9.60 -0.67 -5.41
C GLN A 70 -10.08 0.28 -6.51
N GLU A 71 -10.77 -0.22 -7.53
CA GLU A 71 -11.38 0.62 -8.55
C GLU A 71 -12.47 1.52 -7.95
N MET A 72 -13.31 0.99 -7.05
CA MET A 72 -14.31 1.78 -6.34
C MET A 72 -13.68 2.88 -5.49
N CYS A 73 -12.62 2.56 -4.73
CA CYS A 73 -11.87 3.52 -3.93
C CYS A 73 -11.23 4.61 -4.80
N ALA A 74 -10.58 4.23 -5.90
CA ALA A 74 -9.96 5.16 -6.84
C ALA A 74 -10.99 6.07 -7.51
N ARG A 75 -12.12 5.51 -7.98
CA ARG A 75 -13.22 6.28 -8.59
C ARG A 75 -13.85 7.24 -7.60
N MET A 76 -14.09 6.80 -6.37
CA MET A 76 -14.64 7.65 -5.32
C MET A 76 -13.70 8.84 -5.02
N GLY A 77 -12.40 8.60 -4.86
CA GLY A 77 -11.41 9.66 -4.65
C GLY A 77 -11.30 10.61 -5.84
N ALA A 78 -11.28 10.09 -7.07
CA ALA A 78 -11.17 10.88 -8.29
C ALA A 78 -12.40 11.76 -8.56
N VAL A 79 -13.62 11.28 -8.24
CA VAL A 79 -14.86 12.01 -8.49
C VAL A 79 -15.18 13.01 -7.38
N THR A 80 -14.94 12.63 -6.12
CA THR A 80 -15.33 13.48 -4.97
C THR A 80 -14.24 14.45 -4.55
N GLY A 81 -12.97 14.15 -4.83
CA GLY A 81 -11.82 14.90 -4.31
C GLY A 81 -11.69 14.84 -2.78
N LYS A 82 -12.39 13.92 -2.11
CA LYS A 82 -12.43 13.79 -0.65
C LYS A 82 -11.91 12.42 -0.19
N GLY A 83 -11.37 12.38 1.02
CA GLY A 83 -10.98 11.13 1.67
C GLY A 83 -12.20 10.33 2.15
N LEU A 84 -12.01 9.02 2.35
CA LEU A 84 -13.07 8.14 2.86
C LEU A 84 -13.63 8.63 4.21
N ALA A 85 -12.77 9.14 5.10
CA ALA A 85 -13.17 9.68 6.40
C ALA A 85 -14.13 10.88 6.27
N ASP A 86 -13.87 11.79 5.33
CA ASP A 86 -14.70 12.96 5.09
C ASP A 86 -16.06 12.55 4.52
N LEU A 87 -16.08 11.58 3.60
CA LEU A 87 -17.32 11.06 3.04
C LEU A 87 -18.17 10.32 4.09
N ILE A 88 -17.56 9.55 4.99
CA ILE A 88 -18.28 8.92 6.11
C ILE A 88 -18.88 10.00 7.02
N ARG A 89 -18.11 11.05 7.31
CA ARG A 89 -18.56 12.16 8.16
C ARG A 89 -19.72 12.93 7.56
N GLU A 90 -19.70 13.17 6.26
CA GLU A 90 -20.76 13.89 5.55
C GLU A 90 -22.06 13.09 5.47
N ASN A 91 -21.99 11.77 5.29
CA ASN A 91 -23.17 10.94 5.09
C ASN A 91 -23.74 10.35 6.40
N PHE A 92 -22.89 10.03 7.39
CA PHE A 92 -23.27 9.30 8.60
C PHE A 92 -23.04 10.09 9.90
N GLY A 93 -22.48 11.29 9.80
CA GLY A 93 -22.23 12.16 10.95
C GLY A 93 -21.01 11.78 11.80
N VAL A 94 -20.63 12.69 12.70
CA VAL A 94 -19.34 12.64 13.43
C VAL A 94 -19.20 11.43 14.36
N LYS A 95 -20.29 10.98 14.98
CA LYS A 95 -20.25 9.85 15.93
C LYS A 95 -19.84 8.54 15.25
N VAL A 96 -20.39 8.26 14.06
CA VAL A 96 -20.06 7.06 13.28
C VAL A 96 -18.63 7.14 12.78
N THR A 97 -18.24 8.29 12.21
CA THR A 97 -16.86 8.52 11.76
C THR A 97 -15.85 8.30 12.86
N PHE A 98 -16.13 8.76 14.09
CA PHE A 98 -15.23 8.58 15.22
C PHE A 98 -14.95 7.10 15.50
N TRP A 99 -16.00 6.26 15.57
CA TRP A 99 -15.83 4.82 15.80
C TRP A 99 -15.13 4.12 14.62
N CYS A 100 -15.49 4.47 13.38
CA CYS A 100 -14.82 3.93 12.20
C CYS A 100 -13.33 4.29 12.18
N LEU A 101 -12.97 5.54 12.44
CA LEU A 101 -11.59 6.00 12.50
C LEU A 101 -10.83 5.38 13.66
N LEU A 102 -11.47 5.18 14.81
CA LEU A 102 -10.84 4.51 15.94
C LEU A 102 -10.45 3.07 15.56
N LEU A 103 -11.38 2.31 14.96
CA LEU A 103 -11.10 0.95 14.50
C LEU A 103 -10.02 0.93 13.40
N PHE A 104 -10.04 1.90 12.50
CA PHE A 104 -9.04 2.05 11.45
C PHE A 104 -7.64 2.28 12.05
N VAL A 105 -7.50 3.21 13.00
CA VAL A 105 -6.24 3.48 13.70
C VAL A 105 -5.75 2.25 14.46
N LEU A 106 -6.63 1.49 15.11
CA LEU A 106 -6.23 0.25 15.79
C LEU A 106 -5.70 -0.79 14.81
N GLY A 107 -6.32 -0.91 13.63
CA GLY A 107 -5.83 -1.74 12.53
C GLY A 107 -4.44 -1.31 12.06
N ASP A 108 -4.25 -0.02 11.79
CA ASP A 108 -2.97 0.54 11.33
C ASP A 108 -1.85 0.38 12.37
N VAL A 109 -2.17 0.50 13.66
CA VAL A 109 -1.22 0.21 14.75
C VAL A 109 -0.84 -1.27 14.75
N GLY A 110 -1.81 -2.17 14.52
CA GLY A 110 -1.56 -3.60 14.35
C GLY A 110 -0.62 -3.90 13.18
N ASN A 111 -0.91 -3.35 12.00
CA ASN A 111 -0.07 -3.50 10.80
C ASN A 111 1.33 -2.91 11.02
N THR A 112 1.43 -1.75 11.66
CA THR A 112 2.73 -1.16 11.99
C THR A 112 3.53 -2.05 12.94
N ALA A 113 2.87 -2.65 13.93
CA ALA A 113 3.53 -3.58 14.86
C ALA A 113 4.02 -4.86 14.16
N THR A 114 3.26 -5.41 13.21
CA THR A 114 3.69 -6.59 12.43
C THR A 114 4.87 -6.27 11.53
N GLU A 115 4.91 -5.09 10.91
CA GLU A 115 6.06 -4.63 10.12
C GLU A 115 7.36 -4.57 10.94
N PHE A 116 7.33 -3.95 12.12
CA PHE A 116 8.50 -3.91 13.01
C PHE A 116 8.89 -5.30 13.53
N ALA A 117 7.90 -6.17 13.79
CA ALA A 117 8.17 -7.57 14.14
C ALA A 117 8.84 -8.34 12.99
N GLY A 118 8.47 -8.06 11.74
CA GLY A 118 9.12 -8.58 10.53
C GLY A 118 10.58 -8.15 10.40
N VAL A 119 10.84 -6.85 10.60
CA VAL A 119 12.21 -6.32 10.62
C VAL A 119 13.03 -7.01 11.72
N ALA A 120 12.47 -7.20 12.92
CA ALA A 120 13.14 -7.89 14.00
C ALA A 120 13.40 -9.38 13.71
N SER A 121 12.47 -10.08 13.06
CA SER A 121 12.62 -11.51 12.73
C SER A 121 13.63 -11.75 11.61
N SER A 122 13.90 -10.75 10.76
CA SER A 122 14.92 -10.81 9.72
C SER A 122 16.36 -10.81 10.26
N ALA A 123 16.60 -10.24 11.44
CA ALA A 123 17.93 -10.06 12.01
C ALA A 123 18.71 -11.36 12.27
N PRO A 124 18.17 -12.42 12.91
CA PRO A 124 18.89 -13.67 13.07
C PRO A 124 19.21 -14.35 11.73
N ILE A 125 18.31 -14.22 10.74
CA ILE A 125 18.51 -14.76 9.40
C ILE A 125 19.71 -14.06 8.75
N LEU A 126 19.71 -12.72 8.73
CA LEU A 126 20.79 -11.91 8.17
C LEU A 126 22.11 -12.10 8.92
N GLY A 127 22.07 -12.16 10.25
CA GLY A 127 23.24 -12.39 11.10
C GLY A 127 23.90 -13.75 10.85
N GLY A 128 23.10 -14.79 10.58
CA GLY A 128 23.58 -16.11 10.17
C GLY A 128 24.31 -16.08 8.82
N TYR A 129 23.74 -15.40 7.81
CA TYR A 129 24.38 -15.29 6.49
C TYR A 129 25.66 -14.45 6.51
N LEU A 130 25.70 -13.39 7.32
CA LEU A 130 26.84 -12.49 7.39
C LEU A 130 27.88 -12.88 8.46
N ASN A 131 27.66 -13.98 9.19
CA ASN A 131 28.49 -14.42 10.33
C ASN A 131 28.66 -13.36 11.43
N LEU A 132 27.64 -12.55 11.69
CA LEU A 132 27.65 -11.60 12.81
C LEU A 132 27.30 -12.34 14.10
N GLY A 133 28.25 -12.41 15.04
CA GLY A 133 28.10 -13.14 16.31
C GLY A 133 27.08 -12.57 17.31
N ASN A 134 26.44 -11.42 17.04
CA ASN A 134 25.48 -10.80 17.95
C ASN A 134 24.16 -10.45 17.26
N ALA A 135 23.24 -11.43 17.22
CA ALA A 135 21.92 -11.28 16.61
C ALA A 135 21.02 -10.27 17.35
N GLU A 136 21.17 -10.12 18.67
CA GLU A 136 20.35 -9.18 19.46
C GLU A 136 20.72 -7.72 19.18
N ALA A 137 22.02 -7.42 19.06
CA ALA A 137 22.46 -6.10 18.64
C ALA A 137 21.98 -5.76 17.22
N LEU A 138 21.98 -6.74 16.30
CA LEU A 138 21.49 -6.56 14.93
C LEU A 138 19.98 -6.30 14.89
N LYS A 139 19.18 -7.00 15.70
CA LYS A 139 17.73 -6.72 15.85
C LYS A 139 17.47 -5.28 16.24
N ILE A 140 18.12 -4.83 17.31
CA ILE A 140 17.95 -3.47 17.83
C ILE A 140 18.39 -2.45 16.78
N ALA A 141 19.53 -2.67 16.13
CA ALA A 141 20.04 -1.78 15.09
C ALA A 141 19.09 -1.68 13.88
N LEU A 142 18.53 -2.79 13.41
CA LEU A 142 17.62 -2.81 12.27
C LEU A 142 16.27 -2.16 12.60
N VAL A 143 15.68 -2.48 13.77
CA VAL A 143 14.41 -1.88 14.20
C VAL A 143 14.57 -0.38 14.44
N ALA A 144 15.61 0.03 15.17
CA ALA A 144 15.88 1.45 15.42
C ALA A 144 16.20 2.20 14.12
N GLY A 145 16.98 1.58 13.21
CA GLY A 145 17.29 2.13 11.89
C GLY A 145 16.04 2.31 11.03
N ALA A 146 15.15 1.31 10.99
CA ALA A 146 13.87 1.39 10.29
C ALA A 146 12.97 2.48 10.88
N ALA A 147 12.84 2.54 12.21
CA ALA A 147 12.05 3.57 12.89
C ALA A 147 12.58 4.98 12.61
N LEU A 148 13.91 5.16 12.65
CA LEU A 148 14.55 6.43 12.31
C LEU A 148 14.33 6.78 10.84
N PHE A 149 14.45 5.82 9.92
CA PHE A 149 14.21 6.02 8.49
C PHE A 149 12.77 6.47 8.23
N VAL A 150 11.79 5.81 8.84
CA VAL A 150 10.38 6.19 8.75
C VAL A 150 10.18 7.59 9.34
N PHE A 151 10.70 7.85 10.53
CA PHE A 151 10.59 9.16 11.17
C PHE A 151 11.18 10.28 10.31
N LEU A 152 12.36 10.08 9.74
CA LEU A 152 13.00 11.05 8.84
C LEU A 152 12.20 11.23 7.56
N THR A 153 11.66 10.15 7.00
CA THR A 153 10.84 10.21 5.77
C THR A 153 9.52 10.92 6.01
N VAL A 154 8.88 10.72 7.17
CA VAL A 154 7.63 11.41 7.54
C VAL A 154 7.87 12.89 7.87
N THR A 155 8.95 13.20 8.60
CA THR A 155 9.23 14.59 9.02
C THR A 155 9.86 15.44 7.93
N ARG A 156 10.60 14.84 6.99
CA ARG A 156 11.22 15.54 5.85
C ARG A 156 10.47 15.35 4.54
N GLY A 157 9.57 14.38 4.49
CA GLY A 157 8.74 14.11 3.33
C GLY A 157 7.79 15.26 3.10
N SER A 158 8.07 16.07 2.08
CA SER A 158 7.07 16.93 1.47
C SER A 158 6.15 16.02 0.64
N ALA A 159 5.29 15.25 1.31
CA ALA A 159 4.23 14.49 0.66
C ALA A 159 3.16 15.49 0.20
N LYS A 160 3.45 16.20 -0.89
CA LYS A 160 2.43 16.81 -1.73
C LYS A 160 1.77 15.65 -2.47
N VAL A 161 0.79 15.02 -1.83
CA VAL A 161 -0.25 14.29 -2.56
C VAL A 161 -1.25 15.31 -3.07
#